data_AF-A0A0S8IEQ7-F1
#
_entry.id   AF-A0A0S8IEQ7-F1
#
_cell.length_a   1.000
_cell.length_b   1.000
_cell.length_c   1.000
_cell.angle_alpha   90.00
_cell.angle_beta   90.00
_cell.angle_gamma   90.00
#
_symmetry.space_group_name_H-M   'P 1'
#
loop_
_entity.id
_entity.type
_entity.pdbx_description
1 polymer ?
#
loop_
_entity_poly.entity_id
_entity_poly.type
_entity_poly.pdbx_seq_one_letter_code
_entity_poly.pdbx_strand_id
1 'polypeptide(L)'
;MLDLIKKDFIVCWIFLLGIAILIPFITTIAIVAMIEDFGGLIIGIFTFITIALCIASSFIFIGVDTASNADMIYASLPVKRSAIVYARYFSSMLQVIVSFTLIILTCLSSVYVFNKSDPAFELLLSLRGITSMITFLLLILSFILPFVFKFAFGKGITAALITQICFVISVPVFKFLMKALNGIWEFDFAFFTKLLNDILKWIISLPRVLGIYAYLLIFIIVSMMIFISIILSVRFYNRRDL
;
A
#
# COMPACT_ATOMS: atom_id res chain seq x y z
N MET A 1 -9.26 16.34 -16.33
CA MET A 1 -8.79 15.37 -15.31
C MET A 1 -9.95 14.51 -14.83
N LEU A 2 -11.06 15.10 -14.39
CA LEU A 2 -12.27 14.34 -14.01
C LEU A 2 -12.80 13.42 -15.12
N ASP A 3 -12.73 13.84 -16.39
CA ASP A 3 -13.17 13.01 -17.52
C ASP A 3 -12.33 11.73 -17.70
N LEU A 4 -11.02 11.79 -17.39
CA LEU A 4 -10.15 10.61 -17.43
C LEU A 4 -10.53 9.63 -16.33
N ILE A 5 -10.79 10.13 -15.12
CA ILE A 5 -11.25 9.31 -13.99
C ILE A 5 -12.62 8.69 -14.33
N LYS A 6 -13.57 9.49 -14.84
CA LYS A 6 -14.89 9.02 -15.25
C LYS A 6 -14.78 7.92 -16.32
N LYS A 7 -13.85 8.06 -17.27
CA LYS A 7 -13.55 7.03 -18.27
C LYS A 7 -13.11 5.73 -17.62
N ASP A 8 -12.22 5.77 -16.64
CA ASP A 8 -11.74 4.58 -15.93
C ASP A 8 -12.91 3.81 -15.30
N PHE A 9 -13.83 4.50 -14.64
CA PHE A 9 -15.02 3.90 -14.03
C PHE A 9 -15.98 3.30 -15.07
N ILE A 10 -16.25 4.00 -16.17
CA ILE A 10 -17.18 3.53 -17.21
C ILE A 10 -16.60 2.32 -17.93
N VAL A 11 -15.33 2.38 -18.34
CA VAL A 11 -14.70 1.30 -19.12
C VAL A 11 -14.49 0.06 -18.26
N CYS A 12 -14.13 0.23 -16.99
CA CYS A 12 -13.80 -0.88 -16.11
C CYS A 12 -14.95 -1.30 -15.18
N TRP A 13 -16.20 -0.92 -15.46
CA TRP A 13 -17.34 -1.17 -14.58
C TRP A 13 -17.52 -2.66 -14.23
N ILE A 14 -17.31 -3.56 -15.20
CA ILE A 14 -17.39 -5.02 -14.99
C ILE A 14 -16.32 -5.48 -14.01
N PHE A 15 -15.08 -4.98 -14.15
CA PHE A 15 -14.00 -5.31 -13.24
C PHE A 15 -14.27 -4.75 -11.84
N LEU A 16 -14.84 -3.55 -11.73
CA LEU A 16 -15.24 -2.97 -10.45
C LEU A 16 -16.31 -3.81 -9.74
N LEU A 17 -17.31 -4.33 -10.46
CA LEU A 17 -18.27 -5.29 -9.91
C LEU A 17 -17.58 -6.59 -9.48
N GLY A 18 -16.64 -7.08 -10.29
CA GLY A 18 -15.81 -8.23 -9.94
C GLY A 18 -15.09 -8.04 -8.62
N ILE A 19 -14.41 -6.90 -8.42
CA ILE A 19 -13.76 -6.54 -7.15
C ILE A 19 -14.76 -6.48 -6.00
N ALA A 20 -15.92 -5.83 -6.23
CA ALA A 20 -16.94 -5.62 -5.21
C ALA A 20 -17.52 -6.95 -4.67
N ILE A 21 -17.48 -8.01 -5.47
CA ILE A 21 -17.90 -9.35 -5.07
C ILE A 21 -16.71 -10.15 -4.50
N LEU A 22 -15.57 -10.11 -5.20
CA LEU A 22 -14.42 -10.95 -4.92
C LEU A 22 -13.73 -10.57 -3.61
N ILE A 23 -13.62 -9.27 -3.28
CA ILE A 23 -13.00 -8.83 -2.03
C ILE A 23 -13.79 -9.35 -0.83
N PRO A 24 -15.10 -9.03 -0.65
CA PRO A 24 -15.88 -9.57 0.45
C PRO A 24 -15.86 -11.09 0.52
N PHE A 25 -15.94 -11.77 -0.63
CA PHE A 25 -15.89 -13.23 -0.71
C PHE A 25 -14.59 -13.81 -0.14
N ILE A 26 -13.43 -13.36 -0.63
CA ILE A 26 -12.13 -13.83 -0.15
C ILE A 26 -11.94 -13.49 1.33
N THR A 27 -12.31 -12.27 1.75
CA THR A 27 -12.17 -11.89 3.16
C THR A 27 -13.09 -12.68 4.07
N THR A 28 -14.30 -13.02 3.63
CA THR A 28 -15.22 -13.85 4.41
C THR A 28 -14.66 -15.26 4.59
N ILE A 29 -14.17 -15.88 3.50
CA ILE A 29 -13.52 -17.20 3.57
C ILE A 29 -12.32 -17.16 4.51
N ALA A 30 -11.47 -16.13 4.40
CA ALA A 30 -10.31 -16.00 5.26
C ALA A 30 -10.70 -15.86 6.74
N ILE A 31 -11.73 -15.08 7.06
CA ILE A 31 -12.24 -14.92 8.43
C ILE A 31 -12.79 -16.25 8.96
N VAL A 32 -13.63 -16.94 8.18
CA VAL A 32 -14.23 -18.23 8.56
C VAL A 32 -13.13 -19.26 8.84
N ALA A 33 -12.20 -19.44 7.91
CA ALA A 33 -11.09 -20.38 8.07
C ALA A 33 -10.23 -20.06 9.30
N MET A 34 -9.95 -18.78 9.57
CA MET A 34 -9.19 -18.39 10.77
C MET A 34 -9.94 -18.71 12.06
N ILE A 35 -11.24 -18.44 12.12
CA ILE A 35 -12.05 -18.69 13.31
C ILE A 35 -12.22 -20.18 13.56
N GLU A 36 -12.46 -20.99 12.52
CA GLU A 36 -12.70 -22.43 12.64
C GLU A 36 -11.41 -23.21 12.93
N ASP A 37 -10.32 -22.94 12.18
CA ASP A 37 -9.09 -23.73 12.28
C ASP A 37 -8.15 -23.26 13.39
N PHE A 38 -8.11 -21.95 13.67
CA PHE A 38 -7.15 -21.35 14.61
C PHE A 38 -7.81 -20.80 15.88
N GLY A 39 -9.13 -20.87 15.99
CA GLY A 39 -9.89 -20.41 17.15
C GLY A 39 -9.98 -18.89 17.30
N GLY A 40 -9.51 -18.12 16.31
CA GLY A 40 -9.47 -16.66 16.34
C GLY A 40 -8.73 -16.05 15.16
N LEU A 41 -8.81 -14.73 15.01
CA LEU A 41 -8.25 -14.02 13.87
C LEU A 41 -6.75 -13.76 14.05
N ILE A 42 -5.94 -14.32 13.15
CA ILE A 42 -4.49 -14.08 13.14
C ILE A 42 -4.20 -12.76 12.42
N ILE A 43 -3.99 -11.70 13.21
CA ILE A 43 -3.80 -10.31 12.74
C ILE A 43 -2.76 -10.22 11.62
N GLY A 44 -1.60 -10.90 11.76
CA GLY A 44 -0.53 -10.86 10.75
C GLY A 44 -0.94 -11.40 9.39
N ILE A 45 -1.70 -12.51 9.36
CA ILE A 45 -2.16 -13.12 8.10
C ILE A 45 -3.29 -12.29 7.50
N PHE A 46 -4.24 -11.86 8.33
CA PHE A 46 -5.38 -11.07 7.88
C PHE A 46 -4.97 -9.70 7.32
N THR A 47 -4.04 -9.01 8.00
CA THR A 47 -3.47 -7.75 7.52
C THR A 47 -2.77 -7.95 6.18
N PHE A 48 -1.98 -9.01 6.02
CA PHE A 48 -1.31 -9.32 4.76
C PHE A 48 -2.29 -9.55 3.61
N ILE A 49 -3.34 -10.36 3.82
CA ILE A 49 -4.40 -10.60 2.83
C ILE A 49 -5.11 -9.29 2.46
N THR A 50 -5.47 -8.49 3.47
CA THR A 50 -6.12 -7.18 3.28
C THR A 50 -5.26 -6.27 2.41
N ILE A 51 -3.96 -6.18 2.72
CA ILE A 51 -3.02 -5.35 1.97
C ILE A 51 -2.87 -5.85 0.54
N ALA A 52 -2.71 -7.16 0.35
CA ALA A 52 -2.58 -7.77 -0.98
C ALA A 52 -3.81 -7.50 -1.85
N LEU A 53 -5.03 -7.66 -1.30
CA LEU A 53 -6.29 -7.38 -2.01
C LEU A 53 -6.43 -5.90 -2.37
N CYS A 54 -6.16 -5.00 -1.43
CA CYS A 54 -6.21 -3.56 -1.70
C CYS A 54 -5.21 -3.13 -2.77
N ILE A 55 -3.96 -3.62 -2.72
CA ILE A 55 -2.94 -3.33 -3.73
C ILE A 55 -3.35 -3.91 -5.08
N ALA A 56 -3.75 -5.18 -5.15
CA ALA A 56 -4.20 -5.80 -6.40
C ALA A 56 -5.36 -5.01 -7.02
N SER A 57 -6.32 -4.58 -6.20
CA SER A 57 -7.46 -3.80 -6.67
C SER A 57 -7.04 -2.45 -7.24
N SER A 58 -6.10 -1.74 -6.60
CA SER A 58 -5.64 -0.39 -6.99
C SER A 58 -4.99 -0.31 -8.36
N PHE A 59 -4.60 -1.46 -8.90
CA PHE A 59 -3.89 -1.60 -10.15
C PHE A 59 -4.78 -2.00 -11.32
N ILE A 60 -6.07 -2.23 -11.09
CA ILE A 60 -6.97 -2.75 -12.12
C ILE A 60 -7.12 -1.78 -13.29
N PHE A 61 -7.29 -0.48 -13.02
CA PHE A 61 -7.40 0.51 -14.09
C PHE A 61 -6.11 0.60 -14.92
N ILE A 62 -4.95 0.58 -14.27
CA ILE A 62 -3.65 0.62 -14.95
C ILE A 62 -3.43 -0.67 -15.76
N GLY A 63 -3.83 -1.82 -15.20
CA GLY A 63 -3.74 -3.13 -15.85
C GLY A 63 -4.58 -3.20 -17.11
N VAL A 64 -5.85 -2.75 -17.04
CA VAL A 64 -6.76 -2.70 -18.19
C VAL A 64 -6.23 -1.75 -19.26
N ASP A 65 -5.84 -0.53 -18.89
CA ASP A 65 -5.26 0.43 -19.83
C ASP A 65 -4.01 -0.13 -20.53
N THR A 66 -3.16 -0.85 -19.80
CA THR A 66 -1.95 -1.46 -20.37
C THR A 66 -2.30 -2.62 -21.31
N ALA A 67 -3.25 -3.48 -20.92
CA ALA A 67 -3.71 -4.60 -21.75
C ALA A 67 -4.38 -4.12 -23.06
N SER A 68 -5.03 -2.96 -23.03
CA SER A 68 -5.66 -2.33 -24.19
C SER A 68 -4.74 -1.40 -24.98
N ASN A 69 -3.45 -1.28 -24.64
CA ASN A 69 -2.51 -0.31 -25.24
C ASN A 69 -3.03 1.14 -25.22
N ALA A 70 -3.84 1.51 -24.22
CA ALA A 70 -4.45 2.83 -24.12
C ALA A 70 -3.39 3.95 -23.97
N ASP A 71 -2.20 3.62 -23.45
CA ASP A 71 -1.04 4.53 -23.37
C ASP A 71 -0.71 5.16 -24.73
N MET A 72 -0.80 4.41 -25.84
CA MET A 72 -0.53 4.92 -27.19
C MET A 72 -1.62 5.90 -27.67
N ILE A 73 -2.88 5.60 -27.34
CA ILE A 73 -4.03 6.45 -27.68
C ILE A 73 -3.98 7.75 -26.88
N TYR A 74 -3.59 7.69 -25.61
CA TYR A 74 -3.44 8.90 -24.80
C TYR A 74 -2.27 9.77 -25.24
N ALA A 75 -1.23 9.19 -25.83
CA ALA A 75 -0.10 9.94 -26.34
C ALA A 75 -0.45 10.80 -27.58
N SER A 76 -1.48 10.42 -28.34
CA SER A 76 -1.94 11.20 -29.50
C SER A 76 -2.95 12.29 -29.15
N LEU A 77 -3.55 12.24 -27.95
CA LEU A 77 -4.46 13.27 -27.47
C LEU A 77 -3.69 14.51 -26.98
N PRO A 78 -4.26 15.73 -27.13
CA PRO A 78 -3.64 16.98 -26.68
C PRO A 78 -3.77 17.16 -25.16
N VAL A 79 -3.41 16.13 -24.38
CA VAL A 79 -3.49 16.09 -22.92
C VAL A 79 -2.07 16.08 -22.35
N LYS A 80 -1.83 16.92 -21.33
CA LYS A 80 -0.53 16.93 -20.64
C LYS A 80 -0.28 15.57 -19.98
N ARG A 81 0.90 14.98 -20.23
CA ARG A 81 1.34 13.72 -19.63
C ARG A 81 1.22 13.70 -18.09
N SER A 82 1.48 14.84 -17.43
CA SER A 82 1.29 14.97 -15.98
C SER A 82 -0.16 14.76 -15.54
N ALA A 83 -1.15 15.23 -16.31
CA ALA A 83 -2.56 15.05 -16.00
C ALA A 83 -2.99 13.57 -16.02
N ILE A 84 -2.37 12.75 -16.89
CA ILE A 84 -2.59 11.30 -16.93
C ILE A 84 -2.05 10.64 -15.66
N VAL A 85 -0.85 11.04 -15.23
CA VAL A 85 -0.25 10.54 -13.98
C VAL A 85 -1.13 10.89 -12.78
N TYR A 86 -1.55 12.16 -12.64
CA TYR A 86 -2.43 12.58 -11.55
C TYR A 86 -3.76 11.82 -11.54
N ALA A 87 -4.39 11.64 -12.70
CA ALA A 87 -5.64 10.88 -12.82
C ALA A 87 -5.45 9.44 -12.34
N ARG A 88 -4.38 8.76 -12.78
CA ARG A 88 -4.09 7.37 -12.37
C ARG A 88 -3.78 7.24 -10.88
N TYR A 89 -3.02 8.16 -10.29
CA TYR A 89 -2.80 8.18 -8.83
C TYR A 89 -4.12 8.31 -8.07
N PHE A 90 -4.99 9.23 -8.51
CA PHE A 90 -6.28 9.46 -7.88
C PHE A 90 -7.21 8.24 -8.04
N SER A 91 -7.29 7.66 -9.23
CA SER A 91 -8.08 6.45 -9.48
C SER A 91 -7.59 5.26 -8.64
N SER A 92 -6.27 5.05 -8.51
CA SER A 92 -5.70 4.01 -7.64
C SER A 92 -5.98 4.25 -6.15
N MET A 93 -5.88 5.50 -5.67
CA MET A 93 -6.22 5.85 -4.29
C MET A 93 -7.71 5.62 -4.00
N LEU A 94 -8.60 6.01 -4.91
CA LEU A 94 -10.03 5.74 -4.78
C LEU A 94 -10.32 4.24 -4.70
N GLN A 95 -9.67 3.42 -5.54
CA GLN A 95 -9.83 1.97 -5.47
C GLN A 95 -9.37 1.40 -4.14
N VAL A 96 -8.24 1.86 -3.59
CA VAL A 96 -7.81 1.44 -2.25
C VAL A 96 -8.86 1.79 -1.19
N ILE A 97 -9.40 3.00 -1.21
CA ILE A 97 -10.42 3.43 -0.24
C ILE A 97 -11.67 2.55 -0.35
N VAL A 98 -12.17 2.31 -1.57
CA VAL A 98 -13.36 1.47 -1.80
C VAL A 98 -13.11 0.03 -1.35
N SER A 99 -12.01 -0.57 -1.78
CA SER A 99 -11.62 -1.93 -1.39
C SER A 99 -11.48 -2.08 0.11
N PHE A 100 -10.80 -1.13 0.76
CA PHE A 100 -10.62 -1.15 2.21
C PHE A 100 -11.95 -0.98 2.95
N THR A 101 -12.86 -0.15 2.43
CA THR A 101 -14.20 0.02 2.98
C THR A 101 -15.01 -1.27 2.88
N LEU A 102 -14.93 -1.99 1.75
CA LEU A 102 -15.58 -3.30 1.59
C LEU A 102 -15.06 -4.32 2.60
N ILE A 103 -13.76 -4.32 2.87
CA ILE A 103 -13.14 -5.20 3.87
C ILE A 103 -13.64 -4.85 5.27
N ILE A 104 -13.70 -3.57 5.64
CA ILE A 104 -14.26 -3.12 6.93
C ILE A 104 -15.73 -3.56 7.07
N LEU A 105 -16.55 -3.34 6.04
CA LEU A 105 -17.95 -3.76 6.05
C LEU A 105 -18.08 -5.27 6.22
N THR A 106 -17.19 -6.03 5.58
CA THR A 106 -17.16 -7.49 5.72
C THR A 106 -16.79 -7.88 7.16
N CYS A 107 -15.74 -7.28 7.74
CA CYS A 107 -15.38 -7.49 9.14
C CYS A 107 -16.54 -7.17 10.10
N LEU A 108 -17.22 -6.03 9.91
CA LEU A 108 -18.38 -5.65 10.72
C LEU A 108 -19.52 -6.68 10.59
N SER A 109 -19.79 -7.15 9.37
CA SER A 109 -20.80 -8.19 9.15
C SER A 109 -20.42 -9.51 9.81
N SER A 110 -19.13 -9.90 9.77
CA SER A 110 -18.65 -11.11 10.43
C SER A 110 -18.75 -11.01 11.95
N VAL A 111 -18.39 -9.87 12.54
CA VAL A 111 -18.55 -9.65 14.00
C VAL A 111 -20.02 -9.79 14.41
N TYR A 112 -20.94 -9.24 13.62
CA TYR A 112 -22.38 -9.37 13.86
C TYR A 112 -22.87 -10.83 13.76
N VAL A 113 -22.43 -11.57 12.73
CA VAL A 113 -22.87 -12.96 12.49
C VAL A 113 -22.29 -13.95 13.50
N PHE A 114 -20.99 -13.85 13.80
CA PHE A 114 -20.34 -14.82 14.69
C PHE A 114 -20.57 -14.55 16.17
N ASN A 115 -21.08 -13.35 16.53
CA ASN A 115 -21.34 -12.91 17.91
C ASN A 115 -20.16 -13.18 18.87
N LYS A 116 -18.94 -13.23 18.33
CA LYS A 116 -17.68 -13.41 19.04
C LYS A 116 -16.90 -12.12 18.93
N SER A 117 -16.75 -11.43 20.05
CA SER A 117 -15.85 -10.27 20.15
C SER A 117 -14.41 -10.75 20.29
N ASP A 118 -13.79 -11.14 19.19
CA ASP A 118 -12.34 -11.37 19.17
C ASP A 118 -11.62 -10.02 19.36
N PRO A 119 -10.68 -9.88 20.33
CA PRO A 119 -9.90 -8.66 20.53
C PRO A 119 -9.15 -8.21 19.26
N ALA A 120 -8.85 -9.14 18.33
CA ALA A 120 -8.26 -8.81 17.05
C ALA A 120 -9.16 -7.91 16.18
N PHE A 121 -10.48 -8.15 16.19
CA PHE A 121 -11.42 -7.29 15.47
C PHE A 121 -11.49 -5.89 16.08
N GLU A 122 -11.45 -5.78 17.41
CA GLU A 122 -11.44 -4.49 18.10
C GLU A 122 -10.22 -3.65 17.71
N LEU A 123 -9.04 -4.27 17.65
CA LEU A 123 -7.82 -3.59 17.22
C LEU A 123 -7.88 -3.17 15.74
N LEU A 124 -8.34 -4.05 14.85
CA LEU A 124 -8.42 -3.79 13.40
C LEU A 124 -9.44 -2.72 13.04
N LEU A 125 -10.61 -2.76 13.69
CA LEU A 125 -11.71 -1.81 13.46
C LEU A 125 -11.55 -0.50 14.25
N SER A 126 -10.59 -0.43 15.18
CA SER A 126 -10.24 0.81 15.85
C SER A 126 -9.78 1.87 14.83
N LEU A 127 -10.05 3.14 15.11
CA LEU A 127 -9.56 4.26 14.30
C LEU A 127 -8.03 4.20 14.10
N ARG A 128 -7.31 3.75 15.13
CA ARG A 128 -5.86 3.53 15.11
C ARG A 128 -5.45 2.44 14.12
N GLY A 129 -6.15 1.30 14.13
CA GLY A 129 -5.93 0.20 13.19
C GLY A 129 -6.19 0.64 11.74
N ILE A 130 -7.36 1.22 11.49
CA ILE A 130 -7.78 1.73 10.19
C ILE A 130 -6.77 2.74 9.62
N THR A 131 -6.42 3.77 10.39
CA THR A 131 -5.46 4.80 9.96
C THR A 131 -4.09 4.20 9.69
N SER A 132 -3.60 3.29 10.53
CA SER A 132 -2.32 2.61 10.33
C SER A 132 -2.30 1.78 9.04
N MET A 133 -3.36 1.03 8.74
CA MET A 133 -3.47 0.25 7.51
C MET A 133 -3.52 1.13 6.26
N ILE A 134 -4.31 2.21 6.29
CA ILE A 134 -4.40 3.14 5.16
C ILE A 134 -3.04 3.82 4.93
N THR A 135 -2.36 4.28 5.98
CA THR A 135 -1.03 4.89 5.84
C THR A 135 0.01 3.92 5.27
N PHE A 136 -0.04 2.66 5.69
CA PHE A 136 0.84 1.62 5.16
C PHE A 136 0.56 1.30 3.68
N LEU A 137 -0.72 1.21 3.30
CA LEU A 137 -1.14 1.02 1.90
C LEU A 137 -0.69 2.17 1.01
N LEU A 138 -0.85 3.41 1.46
CA LEU A 138 -0.40 4.60 0.74
C LEU A 138 1.12 4.63 0.57
N LEU A 139 1.87 4.20 1.60
CA LEU A 139 3.33 4.09 1.53
C LEU A 139 3.73 3.06 0.46
N ILE A 140 3.12 1.87 0.47
CA ILE A 140 3.40 0.85 -0.56
C ILE A 140 3.08 1.37 -1.96
N LEU A 141 1.92 2.02 -2.15
CA LEU A 141 1.55 2.61 -3.44
C LEU A 141 2.54 3.67 -3.90
N SER A 142 2.98 4.55 -2.99
CA SER A 142 3.98 5.58 -3.29
C SER A 142 5.31 4.97 -3.74
N PHE A 143 5.63 3.76 -3.29
CA PHE A 143 6.83 3.09 -3.74
C PHE A 143 6.65 2.42 -5.10
N ILE A 144 5.51 1.76 -5.36
CA ILE A 144 5.31 0.96 -6.57
C ILE A 144 5.02 1.83 -7.80
N LEU A 145 4.18 2.86 -7.68
CA LEU A 145 3.68 3.63 -8.82
C LEU A 145 4.79 4.26 -9.69
N PRO A 146 5.88 4.85 -9.16
CA PRO A 146 6.98 5.36 -9.98
C PRO A 146 7.59 4.32 -10.92
N PHE A 147 7.74 3.07 -10.47
CA PHE A 147 8.25 1.99 -11.31
C PHE A 147 7.26 1.57 -12.38
N VAL A 148 5.97 1.53 -12.05
CA VAL A 148 4.89 1.25 -13.01
C VAL A 148 4.87 2.28 -14.14
N PHE A 149 5.03 3.57 -13.83
CA PHE A 149 5.11 4.61 -14.86
C PHE A 149 6.40 4.55 -15.70
N LYS A 150 7.51 4.09 -15.12
CA LYS A 150 8.80 3.97 -15.81
C LYS A 150 8.87 2.76 -16.75
N PHE A 151 8.43 1.59 -16.28
CA PHE A 151 8.67 0.30 -16.94
C PHE A 151 7.43 -0.35 -17.55
N ALA A 152 6.29 0.35 -17.55
CA ALA A 152 4.96 -0.22 -17.80
C ALA A 152 4.50 -1.16 -16.66
N PHE A 153 3.23 -1.56 -16.68
CA PHE A 153 2.59 -2.27 -15.58
C PHE A 153 3.33 -3.54 -15.12
N GLY A 154 3.48 -4.52 -16.03
CA GLY A 154 4.07 -5.82 -15.68
C GLY A 154 5.51 -5.72 -15.17
N LYS A 155 6.40 -5.08 -15.95
CA LYS A 155 7.81 -4.91 -15.57
C LYS A 155 8.00 -3.94 -14.40
N GLY A 156 7.08 -2.98 -14.22
CA GLY A 156 7.11 -2.03 -13.13
C GLY A 156 6.77 -2.67 -11.79
N ILE A 157 5.77 -3.54 -11.74
CA ILE A 157 5.45 -4.32 -10.53
C ILE A 157 6.63 -5.23 -10.17
N THR A 158 7.18 -5.98 -11.13
CA THR A 158 8.31 -6.86 -10.83
C THR A 158 9.54 -6.09 -10.37
N ALA A 159 9.86 -4.96 -11.00
CA ALA A 159 10.95 -4.09 -10.55
C ALA A 159 10.71 -3.53 -9.14
N ALA A 160 9.48 -3.11 -8.83
CA ALA A 160 9.14 -2.61 -7.50
C ALA A 160 9.28 -3.72 -6.44
N LEU A 161 8.78 -4.92 -6.71
CA LEU A 161 8.89 -6.07 -5.81
C LEU A 161 10.34 -6.49 -5.60
N ILE A 162 11.14 -6.58 -6.67
CA ILE A 162 12.59 -6.87 -6.56
C ILE A 162 13.27 -5.81 -5.69
N THR A 163 12.96 -4.53 -5.92
CA THR A 163 13.57 -3.44 -5.13
C THR A 163 13.17 -3.54 -3.66
N GLN A 164 11.92 -3.86 -3.35
CA GLN A 164 11.46 -4.09 -1.97
C GLN A 164 12.15 -5.29 -1.33
N ILE A 165 12.28 -6.41 -2.05
CA ILE A 165 12.98 -7.60 -1.58
C ILE A 165 14.46 -7.27 -1.33
N CYS A 166 15.13 -6.58 -2.25
CA CYS A 166 16.49 -6.11 -2.07
C CYS A 166 16.63 -5.20 -0.85
N PHE A 167 15.67 -4.31 -0.61
CA PHE A 167 15.67 -3.45 0.58
C PHE A 167 15.52 -4.27 1.86
N VAL A 168 14.60 -5.25 1.90
CA VAL A 168 14.41 -6.13 3.06
C VAL A 168 15.65 -7.00 3.31
N ILE A 169 16.27 -7.54 2.26
CA ILE A 169 17.48 -8.36 2.33
C ILE A 169 18.72 -7.52 2.66
N SER A 170 18.73 -6.23 2.33
CA SER A 170 19.86 -5.35 2.64
C SER A 170 20.15 -5.31 4.15
N VAL A 171 19.12 -5.35 4.99
CA VAL A 171 19.28 -5.32 6.46
C VAL A 171 20.02 -6.55 7.01
N PRO A 172 19.59 -7.81 6.75
CA PRO A 172 20.33 -9.00 7.21
C PRO A 172 21.68 -9.16 6.52
N VAL A 173 21.80 -8.84 5.22
CA VAL A 173 23.10 -8.89 4.52
C VAL A 173 24.07 -7.89 5.14
N PHE A 174 23.62 -6.67 5.42
CA PHE A 174 24.43 -5.67 6.09
C PHE A 174 24.83 -6.12 7.50
N LYS A 175 23.90 -6.68 8.30
CA LYS A 175 24.23 -7.27 9.61
C LYS A 175 25.28 -8.40 9.52
N PHE A 176 25.17 -9.27 8.51
CA PHE A 176 26.13 -10.34 8.27
C PHE A 176 27.51 -9.78 7.89
N LEU A 177 27.56 -8.83 6.94
CA LEU A 177 28.79 -8.18 6.48
C LEU A 177 29.49 -7.46 7.64
N MET A 178 28.72 -6.78 8.50
CA MET A 178 29.21 -6.14 9.70
C MET A 178 29.78 -7.14 10.72
N LYS A 179 29.13 -8.30 10.91
CA LYS A 179 29.65 -9.36 11.78
C LYS A 179 30.94 -9.97 11.22
N ALA A 180 31.04 -10.11 9.89
CA ALA A 180 32.22 -10.63 9.21
C ALA A 180 33.40 -9.65 9.21
N LEU A 181 33.15 -8.34 9.24
CA LEU A 181 34.16 -7.27 9.28
C LEU A 181 34.51 -6.79 10.70
N ASN A 182 33.90 -7.38 11.73
CA ASN A 182 34.11 -7.01 13.12
C ASN A 182 35.57 -7.34 13.52
N GLY A 183 36.40 -6.30 13.65
CA GLY A 183 37.85 -6.41 13.90
C GLY A 183 38.73 -5.62 12.92
N ILE A 184 38.20 -5.16 11.78
CA ILE A 184 38.95 -4.32 10.81
C ILE A 184 38.51 -2.85 10.92
N TRP A 185 37.20 -2.59 11.09
CA TRP A 185 36.62 -1.25 11.23
C TRP A 185 35.70 -1.21 12.46
N GLU A 186 36.08 -0.45 13.50
CA GLU A 186 35.20 -0.16 14.64
C GLU A 186 34.24 0.98 14.26
N PHE A 187 33.16 0.65 13.56
CA PHE A 187 32.04 1.57 13.38
C PHE A 187 31.09 1.39 14.57
N ASP A 188 31.00 2.39 15.46
CA ASP A 188 30.14 2.32 16.65
C ASP A 188 28.65 2.42 16.28
N PHE A 189 28.08 1.26 15.94
CA PHE A 189 26.66 1.09 15.66
C PHE A 189 25.80 1.09 16.92
N ALA A 190 26.39 1.09 18.12
CA ALA A 190 25.62 1.30 19.35
C ALA A 190 24.91 2.65 19.27
N PHE A 191 25.53 3.67 18.65
CA PHE A 191 24.87 4.96 18.43
C PHE A 191 23.61 4.84 17.56
N PHE A 192 23.66 4.21 16.38
CA PHE A 192 22.50 4.12 15.49
C PHE A 192 21.40 3.21 16.03
N THR A 193 21.77 2.06 16.60
CA THR A 193 20.78 1.15 17.21
C THR A 193 20.16 1.75 18.46
N LYS A 194 20.93 2.48 19.27
CA LYS A 194 20.43 3.25 20.41
C LYS A 194 19.57 4.41 19.95
N LEU A 195 19.97 5.16 18.92
CA LEU A 195 19.17 6.25 18.34
C LEU A 195 17.84 5.73 17.77
N LEU A 196 17.84 4.60 17.06
CA LEU A 196 16.63 4.01 16.48
C LEU A 196 15.73 3.40 17.57
N ASN A 197 16.32 2.76 18.58
CA ASN A 197 15.59 2.29 19.76
C ASN A 197 15.09 3.43 20.63
N ASP A 198 15.81 4.54 20.73
CA ASP A 198 15.41 5.73 21.47
C ASP A 198 14.30 6.46 20.72
N ILE A 199 14.35 6.52 19.38
CA ILE A 199 13.24 6.99 18.54
C ILE A 199 12.01 6.08 18.72
N LEU A 200 12.18 4.75 18.68
CA LEU A 200 11.09 3.80 18.90
C LEU A 200 10.51 3.89 20.31
N LYS A 201 11.36 3.92 21.34
CA LYS A 201 10.94 4.09 22.75
C LYS A 201 10.32 5.45 22.99
N TRP A 202 10.78 6.50 22.31
CA TRP A 202 10.17 7.82 22.34
C TRP A 202 8.77 7.76 21.69
N ILE A 203 8.63 7.13 20.51
CA ILE A 203 7.34 6.91 19.85
C ILE A 203 6.36 6.10 20.73
N ILE A 204 6.85 5.10 21.45
CA ILE A 204 6.05 4.22 22.31
C ILE A 204 5.72 4.87 23.66
N SER A 205 6.63 5.68 24.22
CA SER A 205 6.47 6.33 25.53
C SER A 205 5.68 7.64 25.50
N LEU A 206 5.36 8.15 24.30
CA LEU A 206 4.56 9.36 24.17
C LEU A 206 3.14 9.14 24.72
N PRO A 207 2.70 9.93 25.73
CA PRO A 207 1.38 9.81 26.31
C PRO A 207 0.27 10.04 25.28
N ARG A 208 -0.95 9.53 25.52
CA ARG A 208 -2.09 9.55 24.56
C ARG A 208 -2.35 10.93 23.89
N VAL A 209 -2.08 12.03 24.58
CA VAL A 209 -2.23 13.41 24.06
C VAL A 209 -1.13 13.78 23.04
N LEU A 210 0.09 13.25 23.20
CA LEU A 210 1.19 13.41 22.26
C LEU A 210 1.16 12.41 21.09
N GLY A 211 0.32 11.38 21.17
CA GLY A 211 0.04 10.48 20.05
C GLY A 211 -0.43 11.23 18.80
N ILE A 212 -1.16 12.34 18.98
CA ILE A 212 -1.59 13.21 17.87
C ILE A 212 -0.40 13.76 17.08
N TYR A 213 0.70 14.16 17.76
CA TYR A 213 1.90 14.66 17.08
C TYR A 213 2.62 13.54 16.32
N ALA A 214 2.67 12.33 16.86
CA ALA A 214 3.23 11.18 16.15
C ALA A 214 2.39 10.84 14.90
N TYR A 215 1.06 10.88 15.00
CA TYR A 215 0.16 10.72 13.86
C TYR A 215 0.33 11.82 12.81
N LEU A 216 0.43 13.08 13.22
CA LEU A 216 0.71 14.20 12.32
C LEU A 216 2.05 14.03 11.61
N LEU A 217 3.09 13.60 12.32
CA LEU A 217 4.40 13.35 11.74
C LEU A 217 4.34 12.21 10.71
N ILE A 218 3.68 11.10 11.02
CA ILE A 218 3.46 10.00 10.06
C ILE A 218 2.69 10.50 8.83
N PHE A 219 1.63 11.28 9.03
CA PHE A 219 0.85 11.85 7.94
C PHE A 219 1.69 12.77 7.05
N ILE A 220 2.53 13.63 7.64
CA ILE A 220 3.47 14.49 6.91
C ILE A 220 4.44 13.65 6.09
N ILE A 221 5.06 12.62 6.69
CA ILE A 221 6.00 11.73 5.99
C ILE A 221 5.32 11.04 4.81
N VAL A 222 4.13 10.48 5.02
CA VAL A 222 3.36 9.81 3.95
C VAL A 222 2.98 10.80 2.86
N SER A 223 2.54 12.01 3.20
CA SER A 223 2.24 13.06 2.23
C SER A 223 3.47 13.46 1.42
N MET A 224 4.63 13.61 2.05
CA MET A 224 5.89 13.91 1.37
C MET A 224 6.31 12.75 0.45
N MET A 225 6.18 11.50 0.90
CA MET A 225 6.47 10.31 0.09
C MET A 225 5.57 10.24 -1.14
N ILE A 226 4.26 10.46 -0.99
CA ILE A 226 3.32 10.52 -2.12
C ILE A 226 3.70 11.65 -3.08
N PHE A 227 4.05 12.83 -2.56
CA PHE A 227 4.44 13.96 -3.39
C PHE A 227 5.71 13.68 -4.21
N ILE A 228 6.75 13.15 -3.57
CA ILE A 228 7.99 12.74 -4.23
C ILE A 228 7.69 11.67 -5.28
N SER A 229 6.85 10.68 -4.92
CA SER A 229 6.43 9.60 -5.79
C SER A 229 5.75 10.12 -7.06
N ILE A 230 4.81 11.06 -6.93
CA ILE A 230 4.15 11.70 -8.07
C ILE A 230 5.16 12.44 -8.97
N ILE A 231 6.06 13.23 -8.38
CA ILE A 231 7.10 13.95 -9.14
C ILE A 231 7.96 12.97 -9.96
N LEU A 232 8.40 11.88 -9.32
CA LEU A 232 9.18 10.84 -9.97
C LEU A 232 8.38 10.17 -11.09
N SER A 233 7.12 9.83 -10.85
CA SER A 233 6.21 9.26 -11.85
C SER A 233 6.03 10.17 -13.07
N VAL A 234 5.80 11.47 -12.86
CA VAL A 234 5.70 12.45 -13.96
C VAL A 234 7.01 12.51 -14.75
N ARG A 235 8.15 12.58 -14.05
CA ARG A 235 9.46 12.63 -14.70
C ARG A 235 9.76 11.37 -15.51
N PHE A 236 9.42 10.19 -14.99
CA PHE A 236 9.63 8.92 -15.68
C PHE A 236 8.68 8.77 -16.88
N TYR A 237 7.41 9.13 -16.72
CA TYR A 237 6.43 9.03 -17.80
C TYR A 237 6.73 10.00 -18.97
N ASN A 238 7.28 11.19 -18.68
CA ASN A 238 7.73 12.12 -19.71
C ASN A 238 8.92 11.61 -20.53
N ARG A 239 9.78 10.77 -19.93
CA ARG A 239 10.97 10.20 -20.58
C ARG A 239 10.75 8.81 -21.16
N ARG A 240 9.53 8.27 -21.03
CA ARG A 240 9.18 6.99 -21.60
C ARG A 240 8.90 7.18 -23.08
N ASP A 241 9.66 6.45 -23.89
CA ASP A 241 9.39 6.28 -25.31
C ASP A 241 8.15 5.39 -25.43
N LEU A 242 7.10 5.93 -26.08
CA LEU A 242 5.82 5.29 -26.32
C LEU A 242 5.68 4.98 -27.81
#